data_AF-A0A9P8YA19-F1
#
_entry.id   AF-A0A9P8YA19-F1
#
_cell.length_a   1.000
_cell.length_b   1.000
_cell.length_c   1.000
_cell.angle_alpha   90.00
_cell.angle_beta   90.00
_cell.angle_gamma   90.00
#
_symmetry.space_group_name_H-M   'P 1'
#
loop_
_entity.id
_entity.type
_entity.pdbx_description
1 polymer ?
#
loop_
_entity_poly.entity_id
_entity_poly.type
_entity_poly.pdbx_seq_one_letter_code
_entity_poly.pdbx_strand_id
1 'polypeptide(L)'
;MLATNGVLIWAGLTYHEYYYIFLPFLCLNTFTQVFFAVCITISAAYTSGKRWLLNIQDECPENPEKIVMLLPCYNEDRTEVGNSLESLTKQIKIGHHPRLIFVVVDGQAKAPGEPKSTQDFLLDDMFAGGTRVEFENGYCARDGFYMPVKLQHGLYKGVPYLVVGKRYNQGKRDSLCFARSFLWHYKNRSEELPTIFNPELFDYIGSVFTDYGLDTVDYLCGMDGDTEFDVDCVYELVKEMRRGGPNVVGVCGAVLVKFDEKPWGLWNLLQNTEYKMTQGLRRQFQSRVSGKVNCLPGCCQLIRIEEATFGDVVLRKRFGYVPSPNDTLTTQIMGVYSEDSIHASIIFSNFPESQTRQALRARAYTTAPQSWPVYLSQRKRWALGSKSNEFVMIFRPGILWIERICSLITVITWWIGPFVLTAVFTLFIALGRIGLKLFDHNVTLGLLCVLLFRYVWSFLIVTWFPHNTISRIRFVVGFFVYLVASPFMNVIIMFYSLFFCDEISWGKTRAVAEDDVEALPPTGFKSH
;
A
#
# COMPACT_ATOMS: atom_id res chain seq x y z
N MET A 1 -25.29 7.11 -7.67
CA MET A 1 -24.19 7.26 -8.65
C MET A 1 -24.67 7.19 -10.10
N LEU A 2 -25.32 6.11 -10.53
CA LEU A 2 -25.78 5.95 -11.92
C LEU A 2 -26.76 7.05 -12.35
N ALA A 3 -27.79 7.31 -11.53
CA ALA A 3 -28.74 8.39 -11.78
C ALA A 3 -28.06 9.77 -11.94
N THR A 4 -27.12 10.10 -11.04
CA THR A 4 -26.34 11.35 -11.11
C THR A 4 -25.57 11.49 -12.42
N ASN A 5 -24.90 10.42 -12.87
CA ASN A 5 -24.18 10.45 -14.15
C ASN A 5 -25.14 10.55 -15.34
N GLY A 6 -26.26 9.83 -15.31
CA GLY A 6 -27.29 9.93 -16.35
C GLY A 6 -27.83 11.36 -16.49
N VAL A 7 -28.13 12.01 -15.37
CA VAL A 7 -28.57 13.42 -15.33
C VAL A 7 -27.48 14.36 -15.85
N LEU A 8 -26.23 14.21 -15.41
CA LEU A 8 -25.13 15.06 -15.86
C LEU A 8 -24.83 14.89 -17.36
N ILE A 9 -24.87 13.66 -17.87
CA ILE A 9 -24.69 13.37 -19.30
C ILE A 9 -25.83 13.98 -20.11
N TRP A 10 -27.08 13.72 -19.72
CA TRP A 10 -28.24 14.29 -20.38
C TRP A 10 -28.19 15.83 -20.38
N ALA A 11 -27.89 16.43 -19.24
CA ALA A 11 -27.80 17.88 -19.10
C ALA A 11 -26.64 18.45 -19.93
N GLY A 12 -25.48 17.82 -19.93
CA GLY A 12 -24.31 18.25 -20.72
C GLY A 12 -24.52 18.16 -22.23
N LEU A 13 -25.31 17.18 -22.71
CA LEU A 13 -25.65 17.04 -24.12
C LEU A 13 -26.80 17.97 -24.54
N THR A 14 -27.82 18.14 -23.70
CA THR A 14 -29.01 18.95 -24.01
C THR A 14 -28.69 20.45 -23.91
N TYR A 15 -28.06 20.86 -22.82
CA TYR A 15 -27.74 22.26 -22.50
C TYR A 15 -26.28 22.61 -22.83
N HIS A 16 -25.81 22.18 -24.01
CA HIS A 16 -24.41 22.34 -24.44
C HIS A 16 -23.96 23.81 -24.53
N GLU A 17 -24.88 24.76 -24.73
CA GLU A 17 -24.61 26.20 -24.70
C GLU A 17 -24.14 26.67 -23.30
N TYR A 18 -24.53 25.96 -22.24
CA TYR A 18 -24.20 26.24 -20.85
C TYR A 18 -23.01 25.40 -20.33
N TYR A 19 -22.10 25.00 -21.23
CA TYR A 19 -20.97 24.11 -20.92
C TYR A 19 -20.12 24.57 -19.72
N TYR A 20 -20.04 25.89 -19.48
CA TYR A 20 -19.27 26.49 -18.39
C TYR A 20 -19.72 26.04 -16.99
N ILE A 21 -20.99 25.65 -16.82
CA ILE A 21 -21.53 25.13 -15.55
C ILE A 21 -20.87 23.79 -15.19
N PHE A 22 -20.49 23.00 -16.20
CA PHE A 22 -19.88 21.68 -16.00
C PHE A 22 -18.36 21.73 -15.85
N LEU A 23 -17.73 22.85 -16.23
CA LEU A 23 -16.26 22.98 -16.20
C LEU A 23 -15.64 22.75 -14.82
N PRO A 24 -16.19 23.27 -13.71
CA PRO A 24 -15.63 22.98 -12.40
C PRO A 24 -15.51 21.47 -12.15
N PHE A 25 -16.57 20.71 -12.44
CA PHE A 25 -16.59 19.25 -12.24
C PHE A 25 -15.60 18.51 -13.15
N LEU A 26 -15.50 18.92 -14.42
CA LEU A 26 -14.61 18.29 -15.40
C LEU A 26 -13.13 18.59 -15.15
N CYS A 27 -12.83 19.76 -14.59
CA CYS A 27 -11.45 20.26 -14.50
C CYS A 27 -10.84 20.11 -13.11
N LEU A 28 -11.65 19.89 -12.07
CA LEU A 28 -11.23 19.89 -10.67
C LEU A 28 -10.02 18.99 -10.40
N ASN A 29 -10.09 17.75 -10.89
CA ASN A 29 -8.99 16.78 -10.76
C ASN A 29 -7.74 17.22 -11.53
N THR A 30 -7.91 17.72 -12.76
CA THR A 30 -6.80 18.15 -13.62
C THR A 30 -6.08 19.35 -13.00
N PHE A 31 -6.82 20.36 -12.53
CA PHE A 31 -6.25 21.51 -11.82
C PHE A 31 -5.53 21.10 -10.54
N THR A 32 -6.08 20.15 -9.79
CA THR A 32 -5.46 19.62 -8.57
C THR A 32 -4.14 18.92 -8.88
N GLN A 33 -4.07 18.18 -10.00
CA GLN A 33 -2.83 17.58 -10.47
C GLN A 33 -1.79 18.61 -10.94
N VAL A 34 -2.23 19.70 -11.60
CA VAL A 34 -1.33 20.82 -11.93
C VAL A 34 -0.78 21.46 -10.66
N PHE A 35 -1.65 21.71 -9.68
CA PHE A 35 -1.26 22.22 -8.36
C PHE A 35 -0.21 21.32 -7.68
N PHE A 36 -0.42 20.01 -7.68
CA PHE A 36 0.56 19.05 -7.16
C PHE A 36 1.91 19.17 -7.85
N ALA A 37 1.94 19.19 -9.19
CA ALA A 37 3.16 19.30 -9.96
C ALA A 37 3.94 20.60 -9.66
N VAL A 38 3.23 21.73 -9.57
CA VAL A 38 3.83 23.03 -9.21
C VAL A 38 4.41 22.97 -7.79
N CYS A 39 3.65 22.49 -6.80
CA CYS A 39 4.13 22.38 -5.42
C CYS A 39 5.31 21.41 -5.29
N ILE A 40 5.31 20.29 -6.01
CA ILE A 40 6.45 19.36 -6.04
C ILE A 40 7.68 20.05 -6.60
N THR A 41 7.55 20.79 -7.70
CA THR A 41 8.66 21.50 -8.34
C THR A 41 9.26 22.55 -7.41
N ILE A 42 8.41 23.38 -6.79
CA ILE A 42 8.84 24.41 -5.83
C ILE A 42 9.51 23.77 -4.62
N SER A 43 8.90 22.74 -4.03
CA SER A 43 9.46 22.03 -2.87
C SER A 43 10.79 21.35 -3.21
N ALA A 44 10.89 20.70 -4.38
CA ALA A 44 12.11 20.06 -4.85
C ALA A 44 13.24 21.08 -5.08
N ALA A 45 12.94 22.22 -5.72
CA ALA A 45 13.90 23.30 -5.93
C ALA A 45 14.37 23.89 -4.59
N TYR A 46 13.44 24.19 -3.68
CA TYR A 46 13.76 24.74 -2.35
C TYR A 46 14.63 23.81 -1.53
N THR A 47 14.22 22.55 -1.38
CA THR A 47 14.96 21.56 -0.57
C THR A 47 16.32 21.21 -1.17
N SER A 48 16.42 21.07 -2.50
CA SER A 48 17.71 20.81 -3.16
C SER A 48 18.65 22.02 -3.06
N GLY A 49 18.12 23.23 -3.30
CA GLY A 49 18.87 24.48 -3.16
C GLY A 49 19.35 24.70 -1.72
N LYS A 50 18.50 24.50 -0.72
CA LYS A 50 18.85 24.61 0.70
C LYS A 50 19.96 23.63 1.07
N ARG A 51 19.86 22.36 0.67
CA ARG A 51 20.90 21.35 0.97
C ARG A 51 22.22 21.68 0.30
N TRP A 52 22.19 22.16 -0.93
CA TRP A 52 23.39 22.59 -1.65
C TRP A 52 24.04 23.81 -0.99
N LEU A 53 23.27 24.87 -0.70
CA LEU A 53 23.77 26.09 -0.05
C LEU A 53 24.33 25.85 1.35
N LEU A 54 23.68 25.00 2.15
CA LEU A 54 24.06 24.73 3.54
C LEU A 54 24.94 23.48 3.71
N ASN A 55 25.33 22.83 2.61
CA ASN A 55 26.11 21.59 2.60
C ASN A 55 25.59 20.52 3.59
N ILE A 56 24.25 20.35 3.66
CA ILE A 56 23.61 19.47 4.64
C ILE A 56 23.88 18.01 4.27
N GLN A 57 24.73 17.36 5.07
CA GLN A 57 25.01 15.94 4.99
C GLN A 57 23.90 15.13 5.66
N ASP A 58 23.77 13.86 5.25
CA ASP A 58 22.87 12.94 5.94
C ASP A 58 23.55 12.50 7.25
N GLU A 59 22.89 12.76 8.38
CA GLU A 59 23.37 12.32 9.68
C GLU A 59 23.27 10.80 9.79
N CYS A 60 24.38 10.16 10.21
CA CYS A 60 24.38 8.78 10.64
C CYS A 60 24.40 8.80 12.17
N PRO A 61 23.38 8.24 12.85
CA PRO A 61 23.37 8.21 14.30
C PRO A 61 24.56 7.40 14.82
N GLU A 62 25.09 7.78 15.98
CA GLU A 62 26.18 7.07 16.65
C GLU A 62 25.78 5.63 17.00
N ASN A 63 24.53 5.46 17.44
CA ASN A 63 23.94 4.16 17.71
C ASN A 63 23.10 3.70 16.51
N PRO A 64 23.36 2.50 15.97
CA PRO A 64 22.55 1.96 14.89
C PRO A 64 21.15 1.62 15.36
N GLU A 65 20.15 2.03 14.59
CA GLU A 65 18.75 1.68 14.86
C GLU A 65 18.53 0.17 14.71
N LYS A 66 17.66 -0.37 15.54
CA LYS A 66 17.33 -1.80 15.59
C LYS A 66 16.10 -2.09 14.73
N ILE A 67 16.22 -3.03 13.79
CA ILE A 67 15.27 -3.21 12.69
C ILE A 67 14.67 -4.61 12.70
N VAL A 68 13.35 -4.72 12.76
CA VAL A 68 12.63 -5.97 12.53
C VAL A 68 12.07 -5.98 11.11
N MET A 69 12.43 -6.99 10.32
CA MET A 69 11.98 -7.16 8.94
C MET A 69 10.80 -8.15 8.91
N LEU A 70 9.58 -7.63 8.86
CA LEU A 70 8.34 -8.40 8.92
C LEU A 70 7.93 -8.92 7.54
N LEU A 71 7.70 -10.23 7.46
CA LEU A 71 7.21 -10.94 6.28
C LEU A 71 5.95 -11.75 6.65
N PRO A 72 4.73 -11.22 6.43
CA PRO A 72 3.51 -11.98 6.54
C PRO A 72 3.33 -12.89 5.31
N CYS A 73 3.01 -14.15 5.56
CA CYS A 73 2.74 -15.16 4.53
C CYS A 73 1.38 -15.83 4.77
N TYR A 74 0.78 -16.36 3.71
CA TYR A 74 -0.46 -17.12 3.75
C TYR A 74 -0.38 -18.36 2.85
N ASN A 75 -0.37 -18.16 1.53
CA ASN A 75 -0.46 -19.22 0.52
C ASN A 75 0.51 -19.01 -0.66
N GLU A 76 1.57 -18.24 -0.43
CA GLU A 76 2.65 -18.03 -1.40
C GLU A 76 3.43 -19.34 -1.61
N ASP A 77 3.92 -19.52 -2.84
CA ASP A 77 4.73 -20.69 -3.19
C ASP A 77 6.18 -20.59 -2.68
N ARG A 78 6.92 -21.70 -2.72
CA ARG A 78 8.30 -21.75 -2.21
C ARG A 78 9.24 -20.78 -2.93
N THR A 79 8.99 -20.54 -4.22
CA THR A 79 9.84 -19.67 -5.03
C THR A 79 9.57 -18.21 -4.71
N GLU A 80 8.30 -17.81 -4.57
CA GLU A 80 7.87 -16.47 -4.14
C GLU A 80 8.50 -16.13 -2.78
N VAL A 81 8.28 -16.98 -1.75
CA VAL A 81 8.83 -16.72 -0.40
C VAL A 81 10.35 -16.83 -0.36
N GLY A 82 10.94 -17.75 -1.12
CA GLY A 82 12.39 -17.90 -1.25
C GLY A 82 13.06 -16.65 -1.79
N ASN A 83 12.51 -16.07 -2.85
CA ASN A 83 13.01 -14.81 -3.43
C ASN A 83 12.86 -13.66 -2.42
N SER A 84 11.72 -13.57 -1.73
CA SER A 84 11.46 -12.57 -0.70
C SER A 84 12.52 -12.63 0.42
N LEU A 85 12.71 -13.80 1.03
CA LEU A 85 13.69 -14.02 2.09
C LEU A 85 15.12 -13.78 1.61
N GLU A 86 15.46 -14.22 0.41
CA GLU A 86 16.79 -13.98 -0.17
C GLU A 86 17.06 -12.48 -0.32
N SER A 87 16.09 -11.70 -0.80
CA SER A 87 16.23 -10.26 -0.94
C SER A 87 16.42 -9.53 0.39
N LEU A 88 15.81 -10.02 1.48
CA LEU A 88 16.03 -9.51 2.84
C LEU A 88 17.45 -9.82 3.35
N THR A 89 17.98 -11.00 3.06
CA THR A 89 19.35 -11.37 3.49
C THR A 89 20.43 -10.60 2.74
N LYS A 90 20.18 -10.20 1.48
CA LYS A 90 21.12 -9.50 0.60
C LYS A 90 21.21 -7.99 0.83
N GLN A 91 20.48 -7.43 1.79
CA GLN A 91 20.46 -5.99 2.02
C GLN A 91 21.86 -5.45 2.40
N ILE A 92 22.33 -4.47 1.62
CA ILE A 92 23.64 -3.83 1.79
C ILE A 92 23.54 -2.59 2.67
N LYS A 93 24.69 -2.13 3.20
CA LYS A 93 24.82 -0.91 4.03
C LYS A 93 24.03 -0.92 5.34
N ILE A 94 23.41 -2.05 5.70
CA ILE A 94 22.71 -2.21 6.97
C ILE A 94 23.36 -3.24 7.92
N GLY A 95 24.61 -3.66 7.65
CA GLY A 95 25.30 -4.71 8.42
C GLY A 95 25.62 -4.37 9.88
N HIS A 96 25.68 -3.08 10.22
CA HIS A 96 25.90 -2.59 11.58
C HIS A 96 24.59 -2.44 12.38
N HIS A 97 23.43 -2.53 11.73
CA HIS A 97 22.13 -2.50 12.40
C HIS A 97 21.78 -3.89 12.93
N PRO A 98 21.54 -4.04 14.25
CA PRO A 98 20.92 -5.26 14.77
C PRO A 98 19.57 -5.48 14.08
N ARG A 99 19.36 -6.70 13.58
CA ARG A 99 18.19 -7.00 12.75
C ARG A 99 17.77 -8.45 12.82
N LEU A 100 16.47 -8.67 12.64
CA LEU A 100 15.85 -10.00 12.62
C LEU A 100 14.75 -10.06 11.56
N ILE A 101 14.67 -11.19 10.84
CA ILE A 101 13.57 -11.51 9.93
C ILE A 101 12.44 -12.10 10.76
N PHE A 102 11.31 -11.41 10.82
CA PHE A 102 10.13 -11.85 11.56
C PHE A 102 9.07 -12.34 10.56
N VAL A 103 8.89 -13.65 10.45
CA VAL A 103 7.92 -14.25 9.55
C VAL A 103 6.66 -14.60 10.33
N VAL A 104 5.48 -14.18 9.84
CA VAL A 104 4.19 -14.58 10.43
C VAL A 104 3.36 -15.28 9.37
N VAL A 105 3.12 -16.57 9.53
CA VAL A 105 2.39 -17.40 8.57
C VAL A 105 0.95 -17.61 9.05
N ASP A 106 -0.02 -17.29 8.20
CA ASP A 106 -1.44 -17.21 8.57
C ASP A 106 -2.22 -18.50 8.28
N GLY A 107 -2.11 -19.49 9.15
CA GLY A 107 -2.73 -20.80 8.94
C GLY A 107 -1.84 -21.76 8.13
N GLN A 108 -2.46 -22.84 7.65
CA GLN A 108 -1.77 -23.94 6.95
C GLN A 108 -2.24 -24.08 5.50
N ALA A 109 -2.38 -22.96 4.79
CA ALA A 109 -2.80 -22.98 3.39
C ALA A 109 -1.68 -23.51 2.47
N LYS A 110 -2.08 -24.21 1.40
CA LYS A 110 -1.19 -24.71 0.35
C LYS A 110 -1.27 -23.82 -0.88
N ALA A 111 -0.11 -23.48 -1.45
CA ALA A 111 -0.06 -22.89 -2.77
C ALA A 111 -0.37 -23.97 -3.83
N PRO A 112 -1.07 -23.64 -4.93
CA PRO A 112 -1.34 -24.64 -5.96
C PRO A 112 -0.07 -25.21 -6.60
N GLY A 113 0.01 -26.54 -6.61
CA GLY A 113 1.19 -27.28 -7.07
C GLY A 113 2.21 -27.57 -5.97
N GLU A 114 2.08 -26.97 -4.77
CA GLU A 114 2.95 -27.30 -3.63
C GLU A 114 2.40 -28.50 -2.84
N PRO A 115 3.26 -29.48 -2.47
CA PRO A 115 2.84 -30.65 -1.71
C PRO A 115 2.60 -30.34 -0.21
N LYS A 116 3.25 -29.30 0.31
CA LYS A 116 3.22 -28.88 1.72
C LYS A 116 2.55 -27.51 1.85
N SER A 117 2.01 -27.20 3.03
CA SER A 117 1.53 -25.85 3.31
C SER A 117 2.69 -24.85 3.33
N THR A 118 2.39 -23.56 3.15
CA THR A 118 3.40 -22.49 3.25
C THR A 118 4.10 -22.50 4.60
N GLN A 119 3.37 -22.81 5.66
CA GLN A 119 3.93 -22.97 7.01
C GLN A 119 4.89 -24.16 7.09
N ASP A 120 4.48 -25.33 6.59
CA ASP A 120 5.26 -26.56 6.75
C ASP A 120 6.58 -26.50 5.98
N PHE A 121 6.57 -26.01 4.72
CA PHE A 121 7.84 -25.91 3.99
C PHE A 121 8.78 -24.85 4.57
N LEU A 122 8.23 -23.79 5.18
CA LEU A 122 9.05 -22.79 5.85
C LEU A 122 9.75 -23.40 7.05
N LEU A 123 9.01 -24.09 7.91
CA LEU A 123 9.55 -24.69 9.14
C LEU A 123 10.46 -25.89 8.86
N ASP A 124 10.02 -26.82 8.01
CA ASP A 124 10.69 -28.11 7.82
C ASP A 124 11.86 -28.05 6.85
N ASP A 125 11.79 -27.16 5.84
CA ASP A 125 12.74 -27.18 4.72
C ASP A 125 13.59 -25.90 4.66
N MET A 126 12.97 -24.71 4.62
CA MET A 126 13.71 -23.45 4.42
C MET A 126 14.46 -23.01 5.67
N PHE A 127 13.84 -23.17 6.84
CA PHE A 127 14.40 -22.83 8.15
C PHE A 127 14.83 -24.05 8.95
N ALA A 128 15.03 -25.19 8.27
CA ALA A 128 15.36 -26.48 8.88
C ALA A 128 16.49 -26.37 9.94
N GLY A 129 16.32 -27.08 11.05
CA GLY A 129 17.30 -27.10 12.15
C GLY A 129 17.19 -25.94 13.16
N GLY A 130 16.17 -25.09 13.03
CA GLY A 130 15.85 -24.09 14.06
C GLY A 130 15.27 -24.69 15.35
N THR A 131 15.35 -23.94 16.44
CA THR A 131 14.71 -24.30 17.71
C THR A 131 13.21 -24.08 17.59
N ARG A 132 12.40 -25.09 17.92
CA ARG A 132 10.95 -25.07 17.76
C ARG A 132 10.22 -25.23 19.09
N VAL A 133 9.19 -24.41 19.30
CA VAL A 133 8.31 -24.43 20.47
C VAL A 133 6.88 -24.21 20.02
N GLU A 134 5.93 -24.91 20.62
CA GLU A 134 4.51 -24.76 20.31
C GLU A 134 3.75 -24.25 21.54
N PHE A 135 2.83 -23.33 21.32
CA PHE A 135 1.96 -22.76 22.36
C PHE A 135 0.51 -22.99 21.95
N GLU A 136 -0.20 -23.83 22.71
CA GLU A 136 -1.63 -24.11 22.48
C GLU A 136 -2.52 -22.89 22.76
N ASN A 137 -2.09 -22.00 23.65
CA ASN A 137 -2.72 -20.71 23.89
C ASN A 137 -1.71 -19.59 23.66
N GLY A 138 -1.55 -19.17 22.40
CA GLY A 138 -0.55 -18.17 22.02
C GLY A 138 -0.99 -16.74 22.28
N TYR A 139 -2.03 -16.29 21.57
CA TYR A 139 -2.55 -14.94 21.70
C TYR A 139 -4.05 -14.88 21.37
N CYS A 140 -4.69 -13.78 21.76
CA CYS A 140 -6.07 -13.47 21.42
C CYS A 140 -6.10 -12.67 20.10
N ALA A 141 -6.68 -13.27 19.06
CA ALA A 141 -6.89 -12.66 17.76
C ALA A 141 -7.87 -11.48 17.84
N ARG A 142 -7.95 -10.69 16.77
CA ARG A 142 -8.76 -9.46 16.71
C ARG A 142 -10.25 -9.67 16.99
N ASP A 143 -10.78 -10.85 16.70
CA ASP A 143 -12.17 -11.25 16.92
C ASP A 143 -12.42 -11.88 18.30
N GLY A 144 -11.37 -12.01 19.13
CA GLY A 144 -11.43 -12.67 20.44
C GLY A 144 -11.05 -14.16 20.40
N PHE A 145 -10.72 -14.72 19.23
CA PHE A 145 -10.36 -16.12 19.11
C PHE A 145 -8.96 -16.40 19.69
N TYR A 146 -8.84 -17.40 20.57
CA TYR A 146 -7.54 -17.83 21.08
C TYR A 146 -6.80 -18.65 20.04
N MET A 147 -5.64 -18.14 19.61
CA MET A 147 -4.85 -18.69 18.51
C MET A 147 -3.67 -19.52 19.04
N PRO A 148 -3.64 -20.84 18.76
CA PRO A 148 -2.44 -21.64 18.91
C PRO A 148 -1.37 -21.22 17.88
N VAL A 149 -0.11 -21.22 18.30
CA VAL A 149 1.02 -20.82 17.46
C VAL A 149 2.21 -21.76 17.58
N LYS A 150 2.91 -21.94 16.47
CA LYS A 150 4.16 -22.70 16.37
C LYS A 150 5.30 -21.73 16.07
N LEU A 151 6.30 -21.71 16.94
CA LEU A 151 7.45 -20.82 16.82
C LEU A 151 8.67 -21.59 16.38
N GLN A 152 9.46 -20.97 15.51
CA GLN A 152 10.78 -21.48 15.16
C GLN A 152 11.76 -20.32 14.97
N HIS A 153 12.93 -20.39 15.58
CA HIS A 153 13.96 -19.35 15.44
C HIS A 153 15.35 -19.96 15.21
N GLY A 154 16.24 -19.15 14.64
CA GLY A 154 17.59 -19.56 14.30
C GLY A 154 18.29 -18.53 13.42
N LEU A 155 19.28 -18.99 12.65
CA LEU A 155 19.99 -18.19 11.65
C LEU A 155 19.65 -18.67 10.25
N TYR A 156 19.27 -17.75 9.36
CA TYR A 156 19.04 -18.02 7.95
C TYR A 156 20.03 -17.20 7.12
N LYS A 157 20.96 -17.88 6.45
CA LYS A 157 22.07 -17.26 5.70
C LYS A 157 22.81 -16.17 6.52
N GLY A 158 23.01 -16.43 7.82
CA GLY A 158 23.69 -15.53 8.76
C GLY A 158 22.83 -14.40 9.35
N VAL A 159 21.54 -14.30 9.00
CA VAL A 159 20.61 -13.32 9.58
C VAL A 159 19.67 -14.04 10.57
N PRO A 160 19.50 -13.53 11.79
CA PRO A 160 18.51 -14.06 12.73
C PRO A 160 17.11 -14.06 12.16
N TYR A 161 16.35 -15.11 12.43
CA TYR A 161 14.94 -15.18 12.08
C TYR A 161 14.09 -15.69 13.23
N LEU A 162 12.82 -15.31 13.21
CA LEU A 162 11.74 -15.90 14.00
C LEU A 162 10.54 -16.12 13.09
N VAL A 163 10.06 -17.35 13.01
CA VAL A 163 8.80 -17.72 12.36
C VAL A 163 7.74 -17.92 13.44
N VAL A 164 6.57 -17.33 13.23
CA VAL A 164 5.34 -17.62 13.98
C VAL A 164 4.31 -18.18 12.99
N GLY A 165 4.08 -19.48 13.07
CA GLY A 165 3.04 -20.18 12.33
C GLY A 165 1.74 -20.19 13.13
N LYS A 166 0.71 -19.51 12.63
CA LYS A 166 -0.64 -19.56 13.21
C LYS A 166 -1.32 -20.86 12.80
N ARG A 167 -2.07 -21.49 13.71
CA ARG A 167 -2.80 -22.72 13.38
C ARG A 167 -3.98 -22.46 12.43
N TYR A 168 -4.71 -21.38 12.67
CA TYR A 168 -5.90 -21.02 11.88
C TYR A 168 -5.70 -19.68 11.16
N ASN A 169 -6.40 -19.50 10.04
CA ASN A 169 -6.36 -18.27 9.24
C ASN A 169 -7.26 -17.19 9.87
N GLN A 170 -6.69 -16.00 10.13
CA GLN A 170 -7.39 -14.81 10.65
C GLN A 170 -7.15 -13.54 9.79
N GLY A 171 -6.54 -13.73 8.62
CA GLY A 171 -6.21 -12.70 7.66
C GLY A 171 -4.92 -11.91 7.99
N LYS A 172 -4.32 -11.33 6.95
CA LYS A 172 -3.12 -10.50 7.03
C LYS A 172 -3.19 -9.42 8.11
N ARG A 173 -4.35 -8.75 8.26
CA ARG A 173 -4.53 -7.69 9.26
C ARG A 173 -4.33 -8.20 10.69
N ASP A 174 -4.75 -9.44 10.97
CA ASP A 174 -4.51 -10.07 12.27
C ASP A 174 -3.01 -10.36 12.47
N SER A 175 -2.32 -10.88 11.46
CA SER A 175 -0.86 -11.08 11.50
C SER A 175 -0.10 -9.77 11.74
N LEU A 176 -0.55 -8.67 11.13
CA LEU A 176 0.00 -7.33 11.37
C LEU A 176 -0.30 -6.85 12.80
N CYS A 177 -1.51 -7.07 13.32
CA CYS A 177 -1.83 -6.75 14.72
C CYS A 177 -0.95 -7.54 15.70
N PHE A 178 -0.75 -8.84 15.47
CA PHE A 178 0.16 -9.67 16.25
C PHE A 178 1.57 -9.07 16.29
N ALA A 179 2.21 -8.89 15.13
CA ALA A 179 3.59 -8.41 15.09
C ALA A 179 3.73 -7.00 15.69
N ARG A 180 2.80 -6.10 15.36
CA ARG A 180 2.85 -4.71 15.83
C ARG A 180 2.55 -4.59 17.32
N SER A 181 1.53 -5.28 17.83
CA SER A 181 1.24 -5.28 19.27
C SER A 181 2.41 -5.86 20.07
N PHE A 182 3.04 -6.94 19.60
CA PHE A 182 4.23 -7.48 20.27
C PHE A 182 5.33 -6.43 20.40
N LEU A 183 5.70 -5.79 19.28
CA LEU A 183 6.77 -4.78 19.23
C LEU A 183 6.48 -3.56 20.12
N TRP A 184 5.22 -3.12 20.19
CA TRP A 184 4.80 -2.04 21.07
C TRP A 184 5.01 -2.38 22.55
N HIS A 185 4.53 -3.54 22.98
CA HIS A 185 4.62 -3.96 24.38
C HIS A 185 6.05 -4.33 24.78
N TYR A 186 6.79 -4.95 23.87
CA TYR A 186 8.18 -5.30 24.07
C TYR A 186 9.04 -4.03 24.28
N LYS A 187 8.84 -3.00 23.44
CA LYS A 187 9.55 -1.72 23.58
C LYS A 187 9.23 -1.00 24.89
N ASN A 188 7.96 -0.99 25.30
CA ASN A 188 7.52 -0.27 26.50
C ASN A 188 7.63 -1.09 27.79
N ARG A 189 8.15 -2.33 27.74
CA ARG A 189 8.27 -3.22 28.92
C ARG A 189 6.97 -3.28 29.72
N SER A 190 5.89 -3.63 29.02
CA SER A 190 4.51 -3.57 29.50
C SER A 190 4.19 -4.55 30.63
N GLU A 191 4.76 -4.35 31.82
CA GLU A 191 4.34 -5.07 33.03
C GLU A 191 2.94 -4.61 33.49
N GLU A 192 2.52 -3.39 33.14
CA GLU A 192 1.23 -2.81 33.59
C GLU A 192 0.14 -2.70 32.50
N LEU A 193 0.45 -2.97 31.22
CA LEU A 193 -0.55 -2.86 30.14
C LEU A 193 -1.13 -4.24 29.79
N PRO A 194 -2.46 -4.41 29.77
CA PRO A 194 -3.07 -5.68 29.37
C PRO A 194 -2.68 -5.96 27.93
N THR A 195 -1.98 -7.08 27.65
CA THR A 195 -1.57 -7.46 26.28
C THR A 195 -2.53 -8.50 25.68
N ILE A 196 -2.44 -8.73 24.37
CA ILE A 196 -3.20 -9.82 23.71
C ILE A 196 -2.48 -11.17 23.81
N PHE A 197 -1.26 -11.19 24.33
CA PHE A 197 -0.39 -12.37 24.32
C PHE A 197 -0.54 -13.15 25.62
N ASN A 198 -0.38 -14.46 25.52
CA ASN A 198 -0.04 -15.26 26.68
C ASN A 198 1.35 -14.82 27.19
N PRO A 199 1.52 -14.63 28.51
CA PRO A 199 2.82 -14.27 29.10
C PRO A 199 3.97 -15.18 28.67
N GLU A 200 3.77 -16.50 28.63
CA GLU A 200 4.82 -17.46 28.24
C GLU A 200 5.29 -17.25 26.80
N LEU A 201 4.35 -16.99 25.89
CA LEU A 201 4.67 -16.67 24.49
C LEU A 201 5.42 -15.34 24.40
N PHE A 202 4.93 -14.32 25.11
CA PHE A 202 5.51 -12.98 25.07
C PHE A 202 6.95 -12.97 25.57
N ASP A 203 7.21 -13.63 26.70
CA ASP A 203 8.53 -13.75 27.30
C ASP A 203 9.47 -14.57 26.42
N TYR A 204 8.97 -15.64 25.79
CA TYR A 204 9.77 -16.44 24.86
C TYR A 204 10.16 -15.66 23.60
N ILE A 205 9.25 -14.92 22.96
CA ILE A 205 9.63 -14.07 21.82
C ILE A 205 10.60 -12.97 22.29
N GLY A 206 10.36 -12.40 23.47
CA GLY A 206 11.22 -11.37 24.06
C GLY A 206 12.64 -11.85 24.35
N SER A 207 12.82 -13.09 24.83
CA SER A 207 14.14 -13.69 25.05
C SER A 207 14.86 -13.90 23.72
N VAL A 208 14.18 -14.46 22.72
CA VAL A 208 14.73 -14.63 21.36
C VAL A 208 15.21 -13.30 20.77
N PHE A 209 14.44 -12.21 20.93
CA PHE A 209 14.85 -10.89 20.46
C PHE A 209 16.11 -10.41 21.20
N THR A 210 16.15 -10.57 22.52
CA THR A 210 17.28 -10.16 23.35
C THR A 210 18.56 -10.94 22.99
N ASP A 211 18.44 -12.25 22.78
CA ASP A 211 19.55 -13.15 22.41
C ASP A 211 20.20 -12.75 21.07
N TYR A 212 19.43 -12.16 20.15
CA TYR A 212 19.91 -11.66 18.87
C TYR A 212 20.26 -10.16 18.87
N GLY A 213 20.40 -9.55 20.04
CA GLY A 213 20.84 -8.15 20.18
C GLY A 213 19.75 -7.11 19.88
N LEU A 214 18.48 -7.51 19.96
CA LEU A 214 17.31 -6.65 19.82
C LEU A 214 16.65 -6.40 21.19
N ASP A 215 17.41 -5.92 22.18
CA ASP A 215 16.88 -5.52 23.50
C ASP A 215 15.84 -4.37 23.42
N THR A 216 15.83 -3.64 22.31
CA THR A 216 14.76 -2.71 21.94
C THR A 216 14.57 -2.79 20.42
N VAL A 217 13.48 -2.21 19.90
CA VAL A 217 13.26 -2.11 18.45
C VAL A 217 12.82 -0.70 18.09
N ASP A 218 13.45 -0.13 17.06
CA ASP A 218 13.17 1.23 16.59
C ASP A 218 12.22 1.21 15.40
N TYR A 219 12.48 0.30 14.46
CA TYR A 219 11.77 0.25 13.18
C TYR A 219 11.24 -1.14 12.85
N LEU A 220 10.02 -1.17 12.31
CA LEU A 220 9.45 -2.30 11.59
C LEU A 220 9.55 -2.05 10.08
N CYS A 221 10.32 -2.87 9.38
CA CYS A 221 10.34 -2.90 7.93
C CYS A 221 9.37 -3.96 7.42
N GLY A 222 8.28 -3.56 6.78
CA GLY A 222 7.25 -4.47 6.25
C GLY A 222 7.47 -4.79 4.78
N MET A 223 7.26 -6.07 4.44
CA MET A 223 7.34 -6.64 3.11
C MET A 223 6.17 -7.60 2.90
N ASP A 224 5.71 -7.81 1.66
CA ASP A 224 4.71 -8.85 1.32
C ASP A 224 5.42 -10.14 0.86
N GLY A 225 4.79 -11.31 1.07
CA GLY A 225 5.35 -12.63 0.76
C GLY A 225 5.79 -12.86 -0.69
N ASP A 226 5.24 -12.09 -1.65
CA ASP A 226 5.50 -12.17 -3.09
C ASP A 226 6.25 -10.95 -3.66
N THR A 227 7.03 -10.27 -2.81
CA THR A 227 7.80 -9.07 -3.17
C THR A 227 9.31 -9.35 -3.19
N GLU A 228 10.10 -8.55 -3.90
CA GLU A 228 11.57 -8.62 -3.84
C GLU A 228 12.14 -7.23 -3.57
N PHE A 229 12.97 -7.08 -2.54
CA PHE A 229 13.66 -5.82 -2.28
C PHE A 229 14.92 -5.67 -3.12
N ASP A 230 15.12 -4.47 -3.68
CA ASP A 230 16.43 -4.08 -4.23
C ASP A 230 17.48 -4.08 -3.10
N VAL A 231 18.75 -4.24 -3.46
CA VAL A 231 19.81 -4.52 -2.49
C VAL A 231 20.02 -3.42 -1.45
N ASP A 232 19.67 -2.17 -1.75
CA ASP A 232 19.79 -1.01 -0.87
C ASP A 232 18.43 -0.50 -0.34
N CYS A 233 17.36 -1.27 -0.51
CA CYS A 233 15.99 -0.87 -0.17
C CYS A 233 15.84 -0.43 1.30
N VAL A 234 16.22 -1.28 2.25
CA VAL A 234 16.08 -0.99 3.69
C VAL A 234 16.95 0.20 4.09
N TYR A 235 18.16 0.30 3.54
CA TYR A 235 19.05 1.44 3.77
C TYR A 235 18.41 2.77 3.32
N GLU A 236 17.85 2.81 2.11
CA GLU A 236 17.20 4.03 1.59
C GLU A 236 15.90 4.38 2.35
N LEU A 237 15.18 3.39 2.90
CA LEU A 237 14.04 3.64 3.80
C LEU A 237 14.49 4.32 5.11
N VAL A 238 15.50 3.75 5.78
CA VAL A 238 16.05 4.30 7.04
C VAL A 238 16.60 5.70 6.80
N LYS A 239 17.31 5.90 5.69
CA LYS A 239 17.85 7.20 5.29
C LYS A 239 16.76 8.26 5.13
N GLU A 240 15.64 7.94 4.49
CA GLU A 240 14.53 8.88 4.34
C GLU A 240 13.79 9.13 5.66
N MET A 241 13.71 8.12 6.55
CA MET A 241 13.20 8.28 7.92
C MET A 241 14.02 9.32 8.69
N ARG A 242 15.36 9.24 8.63
CA ARG A 242 16.27 10.20 9.28
C ARG A 242 16.15 11.61 8.71
N ARG A 243 16.14 11.74 7.38
CA ARG A 243 15.87 13.03 6.67
C ARG A 243 14.50 13.62 7.00
N GLY A 244 13.59 12.75 7.44
CA GLY A 244 12.29 13.06 7.99
C GLY A 244 12.33 14.00 9.18
N GLY A 245 13.31 13.79 10.06
CA GLY A 245 13.28 14.30 11.42
C GLY A 245 12.38 13.45 12.34
N PRO A 246 12.21 13.87 13.60
CA PRO A 246 11.50 13.10 14.62
C PRO A 246 10.01 12.92 14.31
N ASN A 247 9.39 13.88 13.62
CA ASN A 247 7.96 13.81 13.29
C ASN A 247 7.64 12.78 12.21
N VAL A 248 8.61 12.24 11.49
CA VAL A 248 8.35 11.20 10.49
C VAL A 248 8.27 9.84 11.17
N VAL A 249 7.10 9.22 11.05
CA VAL A 249 6.73 7.98 11.73
C VAL A 249 6.63 6.80 10.77
N GLY A 250 6.56 7.07 9.47
CA GLY A 250 6.43 6.04 8.44
C GLY A 250 7.00 6.49 7.09
N VAL A 251 7.65 5.57 6.40
CA VAL A 251 8.21 5.78 5.06
C VAL A 251 7.81 4.62 4.17
N CYS A 252 7.28 4.91 2.99
CA CYS A 252 7.03 3.89 1.96
C CYS A 252 8.11 3.91 0.87
N GLY A 253 8.43 2.74 0.33
CA GLY A 253 9.31 2.61 -0.82
C GLY A 253 8.60 2.83 -2.16
N ALA A 254 9.39 2.84 -3.23
CA ALA A 254 8.92 2.72 -4.60
C ALA A 254 8.49 1.29 -4.91
N VAL A 255 7.21 1.10 -5.22
CA VAL A 255 6.67 -0.17 -5.72
C VAL A 255 6.82 -0.21 -7.23
N LEU A 256 7.53 -1.23 -7.72
CA LEU A 256 7.85 -1.45 -9.12
C LEU A 256 7.34 -2.83 -9.57
N VAL A 257 7.23 -3.00 -10.89
CA VAL A 257 6.85 -4.29 -11.48
C VAL A 257 8.10 -5.12 -11.72
N LYS A 258 8.04 -6.39 -11.35
CA LYS A 258 9.00 -7.42 -11.75
C LYS A 258 8.72 -7.83 -13.19
N PHE A 259 9.74 -7.79 -14.06
CA PHE A 259 9.58 -7.96 -15.51
C PHE A 259 10.09 -9.31 -16.04
N ASP A 260 10.43 -10.26 -15.17
CA ASP A 260 11.22 -11.46 -15.49
C ASP A 260 10.69 -12.26 -16.69
N GLU A 261 9.51 -12.87 -16.59
CA GLU A 261 8.99 -13.79 -17.62
C GLU A 261 8.50 -13.06 -18.89
N LYS A 262 7.88 -11.89 -18.71
CA LYS A 262 7.23 -11.12 -19.78
C LYS A 262 7.72 -9.68 -19.77
N PRO A 263 8.95 -9.41 -20.25
CA PRO A 263 9.60 -8.11 -20.11
C PRO A 263 8.89 -6.95 -20.83
N TRP A 264 7.98 -7.26 -21.74
CA TRP A 264 7.15 -6.31 -22.49
C TRP A 264 5.65 -6.65 -22.45
N GLY A 265 5.22 -7.51 -21.51
CA GLY A 265 3.82 -7.88 -21.37
C GLY A 265 2.94 -6.64 -21.12
N LEU A 266 1.78 -6.56 -21.80
CA LEU A 266 0.87 -5.41 -21.71
C LEU A 266 0.46 -5.10 -20.27
N TRP A 267 0.16 -6.15 -19.48
CA TRP A 267 -0.15 -6.02 -18.06
C TRP A 267 0.98 -5.40 -17.25
N ASN A 268 2.22 -5.85 -17.49
CA ASN A 268 3.40 -5.34 -16.81
C ASN A 268 3.63 -3.87 -17.15
N LEU A 269 3.45 -3.49 -18.42
CA LEU A 269 3.59 -2.12 -18.90
C LEU A 269 2.51 -1.19 -18.31
N LEU A 270 1.25 -1.62 -18.32
CA LEU A 270 0.13 -0.88 -17.72
C LEU A 270 0.34 -0.65 -16.21
N GLN A 271 0.60 -1.72 -15.48
CA GLN A 271 0.85 -1.69 -14.03
C GLN A 271 2.04 -0.79 -13.68
N ASN A 272 3.14 -0.91 -14.42
CA ASN A 272 4.36 -0.13 -14.20
C ASN A 272 4.13 1.38 -14.43
N THR A 273 3.35 1.74 -15.45
CA THR A 273 3.00 3.14 -15.71
C THR A 273 2.13 3.72 -14.61
N GLU A 274 1.10 2.99 -14.19
CA GLU A 274 0.20 3.42 -13.11
C GLU A 274 0.93 3.61 -11.79
N TYR A 275 1.79 2.66 -11.42
CA TYR A 275 2.67 2.80 -10.26
C TYR A 275 3.52 4.06 -10.36
N LYS A 276 4.13 4.31 -11.52
CA LYS A 276 5.00 5.49 -11.70
C LYS A 276 4.22 6.81 -11.63
N MET A 277 3.05 6.88 -12.25
CA MET A 277 2.23 8.08 -12.26
C MET A 277 1.65 8.41 -10.88
N THR A 278 1.07 7.43 -10.17
CA THR A 278 0.48 7.66 -8.85
C THR A 278 1.56 8.03 -7.82
N GLN A 279 2.69 7.33 -7.85
CA GLN A 279 3.81 7.61 -6.95
C GLN A 279 4.48 8.94 -7.29
N GLY A 280 4.62 9.26 -8.58
CA GLY A 280 5.36 10.44 -9.02
C GLY A 280 4.58 11.75 -8.99
N LEU A 281 3.29 11.71 -8.67
CA LEU A 281 2.43 12.88 -8.58
C LEU A 281 1.73 12.99 -7.23
N ARG A 282 0.64 12.25 -7.00
CA ARG A 282 -0.16 12.37 -5.77
C ARG A 282 0.66 12.02 -4.53
N ARG A 283 1.37 10.89 -4.55
CA ARG A 283 2.17 10.44 -3.39
C ARG A 283 3.39 11.34 -3.17
N GLN A 284 4.03 11.80 -4.25
CA GLN A 284 5.14 12.73 -4.14
C GLN A 284 4.72 14.10 -3.58
N PHE A 285 3.56 14.62 -3.99
CA PHE A 285 2.97 15.81 -3.36
C PHE A 285 2.73 15.57 -1.87
N GLN A 286 2.11 14.44 -1.53
CA GLN A 286 1.84 14.10 -0.15
C GLN A 286 3.12 14.03 0.68
N SER A 287 4.16 13.37 0.19
CA SER A 287 5.45 13.23 0.88
C SER A 287 6.22 14.54 1.02
N ARG A 288 6.24 15.40 -0.01
CA ARG A 288 7.08 16.60 -0.02
C ARG A 288 6.42 17.85 0.53
N VAL A 289 5.10 17.90 0.51
CA VAL A 289 4.33 19.12 0.77
C VAL A 289 3.45 18.94 2.00
N SER A 290 2.56 17.94 2.00
CA SER A 290 1.63 17.74 3.13
C SER A 290 2.26 16.99 4.32
N GLY A 291 3.27 16.14 4.08
CA GLY A 291 3.76 15.16 5.05
C GLY A 291 2.74 14.06 5.37
N LYS A 292 1.71 13.85 4.54
CA LYS A 292 0.59 12.92 4.77
C LYS A 292 0.44 11.93 3.62
N VAL A 293 1.42 11.05 3.44
CA VAL A 293 1.27 9.92 2.51
C VAL A 293 0.17 9.00 3.04
N ASN A 294 -0.99 9.03 2.39
CA ASN A 294 -2.21 8.36 2.86
C ASN A 294 -2.18 6.83 2.78
N CYS A 295 -1.18 6.25 2.12
CA CYS A 295 -1.07 4.81 1.91
C CYS A 295 0.41 4.43 1.98
N LEU A 296 0.75 3.66 3.01
CA LEU A 296 2.05 3.00 3.16
C LEU A 296 1.88 1.54 2.69
N PRO A 297 2.33 1.18 1.48
CA PRO A 297 2.09 -0.15 0.92
C PRO A 297 2.71 -1.24 1.80
N GLY A 298 1.95 -2.28 2.11
CA GLY A 298 2.39 -3.44 2.88
C GLY A 298 3.65 -4.09 2.30
N CYS A 299 3.75 -4.08 0.96
CA CYS A 299 4.88 -4.65 0.24
C CYS A 299 6.22 -3.94 0.47
N CYS A 300 6.26 -2.66 0.88
CA CYS A 300 7.51 -1.94 1.12
C CYS A 300 7.31 -0.70 1.99
N GLN A 301 7.52 -0.86 3.29
CA GLN A 301 7.38 0.23 4.25
C GLN A 301 8.37 0.10 5.42
N LEU A 302 8.66 1.23 6.05
CA LEU A 302 9.39 1.31 7.31
C LEU A 302 8.56 2.16 8.27
N ILE A 303 8.18 1.61 9.42
CA ILE A 303 7.35 2.29 10.41
C ILE A 303 8.12 2.37 11.73
N ARG A 304 8.17 3.56 12.31
CA ARG A 304 8.71 3.81 13.65
C ARG A 304 7.80 3.21 14.70
N ILE A 305 8.38 2.50 15.66
CA ILE A 305 7.63 1.92 16.78
C ILE A 305 7.48 2.99 17.85
N GLU A 306 6.29 3.57 17.93
CA GLU A 306 5.91 4.60 18.90
C GLU A 306 4.38 4.62 19.09
N GLU A 307 3.90 5.46 19.99
CA GLU A 307 2.47 5.53 20.33
C GLU A 307 1.60 5.86 19.11
N ALA A 308 2.07 6.79 18.27
CA ALA A 308 1.33 7.28 17.11
C ALA A 308 1.01 6.19 16.08
N THR A 309 1.84 5.16 16.01
CA THR A 309 1.81 4.10 14.99
C THR A 309 1.42 2.75 15.58
N PHE A 310 1.90 2.41 16.77
CA PHE A 310 1.72 1.10 17.39
C PHE A 310 0.96 1.13 18.73
N GLY A 311 0.62 2.31 19.25
CA GLY A 311 -0.14 2.41 20.50
C GLY A 311 -1.47 1.67 20.46
N ASP A 312 -1.95 1.17 21.60
CA ASP A 312 -3.16 0.35 21.68
C ASP A 312 -4.43 1.06 21.17
N VAL A 313 -4.49 2.39 21.28
CA VAL A 313 -5.57 3.19 20.70
C VAL A 313 -5.56 3.11 19.16
N VAL A 314 -4.37 3.07 18.55
CA VAL A 314 -4.18 2.99 17.10
C VAL A 314 -4.37 1.56 16.62
N LEU A 315 -3.69 0.60 17.26
CA LEU A 315 -3.73 -0.80 16.86
C LEU A 315 -5.02 -1.47 17.30
N ARG A 316 -5.27 -1.66 18.59
CA ARG A 316 -6.37 -2.54 19.05
C ARG A 316 -7.74 -1.92 18.86
N LYS A 317 -7.91 -0.65 19.23
CA LYS A 317 -9.23 0.00 19.21
C LYS A 317 -9.68 0.42 17.81
N ARG A 318 -8.76 0.61 16.86
CA ARG A 318 -9.06 1.19 15.54
C ARG A 318 -8.62 0.28 14.40
N PHE A 319 -7.32 0.04 14.26
CA PHE A 319 -6.78 -0.75 13.13
C PHE A 319 -7.22 -2.22 13.18
N GLY A 320 -7.27 -2.80 14.37
CA GLY A 320 -7.65 -4.18 14.65
C GLY A 320 -9.16 -4.39 14.82
N TYR A 321 -9.96 -3.32 14.78
CA TYR A 321 -11.42 -3.42 14.92
C TYR A 321 -12.01 -4.34 13.85
N VAL A 322 -12.80 -5.32 14.29
CA VAL A 322 -13.56 -6.21 13.41
C VAL A 322 -14.95 -5.60 13.21
N PRO A 323 -15.34 -5.22 11.98
CA PRO A 323 -16.65 -4.65 11.72
C PRO A 323 -17.80 -5.57 12.12
N SER A 324 -18.78 -5.02 12.83
CA SER A 324 -20.02 -5.69 13.20
C SER A 324 -21.03 -5.68 12.03
N PRO A 325 -21.97 -6.62 11.93
CA PRO A 325 -22.98 -6.64 10.86
C PRO A 325 -23.81 -5.36 10.72
N ASN A 326 -23.90 -4.55 11.77
CA ASN A 326 -24.63 -3.28 11.79
C ASN A 326 -23.78 -2.08 11.34
N ASP A 327 -22.49 -2.27 11.10
CA ASP A 327 -21.62 -1.21 10.61
C ASP A 327 -21.91 -0.84 9.15
N THR A 328 -21.55 0.40 8.78
CA THR A 328 -21.71 0.89 7.41
C THR A 328 -20.90 0.05 6.41
N LEU A 329 -21.37 -0.02 5.16
CA LEU A 329 -20.63 -0.67 4.07
C LEU A 329 -19.19 -0.13 3.94
N THR A 330 -18.99 1.17 4.16
CA THR A 330 -17.66 1.79 4.15
C THR A 330 -16.75 1.20 5.22
N THR A 331 -17.27 1.00 6.44
CA THR A 331 -16.53 0.35 7.55
C THR A 331 -16.23 -1.10 7.23
N GLN A 332 -17.18 -1.83 6.63
CA GLN A 332 -17.00 -3.22 6.19
C GLN A 332 -15.88 -3.34 5.15
N ILE A 333 -15.94 -2.54 4.07
CA ILE A 333 -14.91 -2.49 3.02
C ILE A 333 -13.54 -2.15 3.62
N MET A 334 -13.50 -1.16 4.50
CA MET A 334 -12.28 -0.77 5.21
C MET A 334 -11.75 -1.90 6.13
N GLY A 335 -12.64 -2.69 6.72
CA GLY A 335 -12.30 -3.87 7.50
C GLY A 335 -11.43 -4.88 6.74
N VAL A 336 -11.58 -4.93 5.41
CA VAL A 336 -11.02 -6.00 4.58
C VAL A 336 -9.98 -5.52 3.55
N TYR A 337 -10.20 -4.40 2.84
CA TYR A 337 -9.47 -4.07 1.61
C TYR A 337 -8.48 -2.89 1.70
N SER A 338 -8.22 -2.35 2.90
CA SER A 338 -7.48 -1.09 3.03
C SER A 338 -6.61 -1.01 4.30
N GLU A 339 -5.95 -2.10 4.69
CA GLU A 339 -5.14 -2.12 5.91
C GLU A 339 -4.08 -1.00 5.91
N ASP A 340 -3.37 -0.84 4.80
CA ASP A 340 -2.32 0.14 4.61
C ASP A 340 -2.80 1.59 4.76
N SER A 341 -3.92 1.92 4.09
CA SER A 341 -4.42 3.31 4.07
C SER A 341 -5.17 3.66 5.35
N ILE A 342 -5.80 2.67 5.99
CA ILE A 342 -6.49 2.86 7.26
C ILE A 342 -5.50 3.13 8.38
N HIS A 343 -4.36 2.44 8.39
CA HIS A 343 -3.35 2.70 9.40
C HIS A 343 -2.86 4.14 9.32
N ALA A 344 -2.50 4.61 8.13
CA ALA A 344 -2.13 6.01 7.88
C ALA A 344 -3.25 6.99 8.27
N SER A 345 -4.50 6.70 7.93
CA SER A 345 -5.62 7.58 8.27
C SER A 345 -5.90 7.64 9.78
N ILE A 346 -5.62 6.57 10.54
CA ILE A 346 -5.74 6.58 12.00
C ILE A 346 -4.62 7.43 12.60
N ILE A 347 -3.38 7.27 12.12
CA ILE A 347 -2.21 8.05 12.55
C ILE A 347 -2.52 9.55 12.40
N PHE A 348 -2.93 10.02 11.23
CA PHE A 348 -3.16 11.46 11.01
C PHE A 348 -4.35 12.03 11.77
N SER A 349 -5.31 11.18 12.13
CA SER A 349 -6.47 11.62 12.90
C SER A 349 -6.18 11.77 14.38
N ASN A 350 -5.43 10.83 14.94
CA ASN A 350 -5.13 10.82 16.38
C ASN A 350 -3.86 11.64 16.69
N PHE A 351 -2.91 11.69 15.76
CA PHE A 351 -1.63 12.36 15.89
C PHE A 351 -1.38 13.27 14.67
N PRO A 352 -2.03 14.46 14.61
CA PRO A 352 -1.94 15.35 13.47
C PRO A 352 -0.53 15.88 13.17
N GLU A 353 0.39 15.85 14.15
CA GLU A 353 1.78 16.27 13.95
C GLU A 353 2.64 15.19 13.27
N SER A 354 2.24 13.92 13.34
CA SER A 354 2.97 12.80 12.75
C SER A 354 2.95 12.87 11.22
N GLN A 355 4.11 12.69 10.62
CA GLN A 355 4.33 12.76 9.17
C GLN A 355 4.68 11.39 8.60
N THR A 356 4.32 11.18 7.35
CA THR A 356 4.77 10.02 6.56
C THR A 356 5.35 10.49 5.23
N ARG A 357 6.33 9.74 4.72
CA ARG A 357 7.09 10.10 3.52
C ARG A 357 7.22 8.94 2.55
N GLN A 358 7.77 9.24 1.39
CA GLN A 358 8.10 8.29 0.34
C GLN A 358 9.58 8.35 0.01
N ALA A 359 10.23 7.18 0.02
CA ALA A 359 11.59 6.97 -0.44
C ALA A 359 11.59 6.33 -1.83
N LEU A 360 11.61 7.14 -2.89
CA LEU A 360 11.59 6.63 -4.27
C LEU A 360 12.84 5.80 -4.66
N ARG A 361 13.91 5.92 -3.87
CA ARG A 361 15.16 5.16 -4.02
C ARG A 361 15.09 3.78 -3.37
N ALA A 362 14.23 3.58 -2.38
CA ALA A 362 13.98 2.27 -1.79
C ALA A 362 13.03 1.50 -2.70
N ARG A 363 13.54 0.53 -3.47
CA ARG A 363 12.77 -0.14 -4.52
C ARG A 363 12.35 -1.54 -4.09
N ALA A 364 11.09 -1.85 -4.34
CA ALA A 364 10.52 -3.18 -4.17
C ALA A 364 9.83 -3.62 -5.47
N TYR A 365 10.05 -4.86 -5.88
CA TYR A 365 9.52 -5.44 -7.11
C TYR A 365 8.40 -6.40 -6.78
N THR A 366 7.25 -6.19 -7.43
CA THR A 366 6.03 -6.99 -7.26
C THR A 366 5.62 -7.59 -8.59
N THR A 367 4.99 -8.76 -8.55
CA THR A 367 4.46 -9.41 -9.76
C THR A 367 3.14 -8.77 -10.17
N ALA A 368 3.05 -8.30 -11.42
CA ALA A 368 1.81 -7.75 -11.96
C ALA A 368 0.80 -8.86 -12.32
N PRO A 369 -0.50 -8.58 -12.28
CA PRO A 369 -1.53 -9.56 -12.68
C PRO A 369 -1.34 -9.98 -14.14
N GLN A 370 -1.40 -11.29 -14.41
CA GLN A 370 -1.16 -11.84 -15.76
C GLN A 370 -2.42 -12.20 -16.54
N SER A 371 -3.60 -12.07 -15.92
CA SER A 371 -4.89 -12.38 -16.54
C SER A 371 -5.96 -11.35 -16.18
N TRP A 372 -6.97 -11.26 -17.03
CA TRP A 372 -8.08 -10.31 -16.87
C TRP A 372 -8.84 -10.47 -15.54
N PRO A 373 -9.24 -11.69 -15.09
CA PRO A 373 -9.93 -11.84 -13.82
C PRO A 373 -9.09 -11.44 -12.61
N VAL A 374 -7.79 -11.78 -12.62
CA VAL A 374 -6.85 -11.41 -11.54
C VAL A 374 -6.66 -9.91 -11.50
N TYR A 375 -6.53 -9.26 -12.66
CA TYR A 375 -6.45 -7.81 -12.78
C TYR A 375 -7.71 -7.14 -12.21
N LEU A 376 -8.91 -7.55 -12.65
CA LEU A 376 -10.17 -6.96 -12.17
C LEU A 376 -10.35 -7.14 -10.65
N SER A 377 -10.06 -8.33 -10.11
CA SER A 377 -10.15 -8.57 -8.67
C SER A 377 -9.16 -7.70 -7.88
N GLN A 378 -7.92 -7.56 -8.34
CA GLN A 378 -6.95 -6.66 -7.70
C GLN A 378 -7.44 -5.21 -7.73
N ARG A 379 -7.96 -4.74 -8.87
CA ARG A 379 -8.42 -3.36 -9.02
C ARG A 379 -9.69 -3.05 -8.27
N LYS A 380 -10.59 -4.02 -8.14
CA LYS A 380 -11.77 -3.91 -7.27
C LYS A 380 -11.35 -3.59 -5.84
N ARG A 381 -10.43 -4.38 -5.27
CA ARG A 381 -9.95 -4.20 -3.90
C ARG A 381 -9.29 -2.84 -3.71
N TRP A 382 -8.41 -2.45 -4.64
CA TRP A 382 -7.74 -1.15 -4.57
C TRP A 382 -8.69 0.02 -4.73
N ALA A 383 -9.65 -0.06 -5.66
CA ALA A 383 -10.64 0.98 -5.88
C ALA A 383 -11.54 1.14 -4.65
N LEU A 384 -12.19 0.07 -4.19
CA LEU A 384 -13.07 0.12 -3.02
C LEU A 384 -12.31 0.57 -1.77
N GLY A 385 -11.16 -0.07 -1.47
CA GLY A 385 -10.35 0.26 -0.30
C GLY A 385 -9.83 1.69 -0.29
N SER A 386 -9.35 2.19 -1.44
CA SER A 386 -8.84 3.57 -1.56
C SER A 386 -9.97 4.60 -1.49
N LYS A 387 -11.07 4.40 -2.23
CA LYS A 387 -12.17 5.38 -2.29
C LYS A 387 -12.94 5.46 -0.98
N SER A 388 -13.15 4.33 -0.30
CA SER A 388 -13.74 4.32 1.05
C SER A 388 -12.84 5.04 2.05
N ASN A 389 -11.51 4.85 1.99
CA ASN A 389 -10.60 5.57 2.88
C ASN A 389 -10.60 7.09 2.61
N GLU A 390 -10.51 7.52 1.35
CA GLU A 390 -10.58 8.95 1.00
C GLU A 390 -11.94 9.56 1.40
N PHE A 391 -13.05 8.82 1.25
CA PHE A 391 -14.36 9.29 1.72
C PHE A 391 -14.38 9.55 3.24
N VAL A 392 -13.80 8.64 4.03
CA VAL A 392 -13.73 8.80 5.48
C VAL A 392 -12.77 9.93 5.88
N MET A 393 -11.66 10.13 5.15
CA MET A 393 -10.71 11.23 5.40
C MET A 393 -11.35 12.61 5.30
N ILE A 394 -12.40 12.79 4.48
CA ILE A 394 -13.11 14.07 4.36
C ILE A 394 -13.66 14.54 5.71
N PHE A 395 -14.17 13.61 6.53
CA PHE A 395 -14.91 13.91 7.76
C PHE A 395 -14.10 13.64 9.04
N ARG A 396 -13.10 12.76 8.98
CA ARG A 396 -12.33 12.34 10.16
C ARG A 396 -11.62 13.52 10.85
N PRO A 397 -11.61 13.66 12.18
CA PRO A 397 -10.92 14.76 12.88
C PRO A 397 -9.40 14.72 12.67
N GLY A 398 -8.70 15.83 12.94
CA GLY A 398 -7.23 15.91 12.84
C GLY A 398 -6.64 15.98 11.42
N ILE A 399 -7.40 15.60 10.38
CA ILE A 399 -6.94 15.64 8.99
C ILE A 399 -6.77 17.09 8.50
N LEU A 400 -5.59 17.38 7.92
CA LEU A 400 -5.25 18.65 7.28
C LEU A 400 -6.30 19.04 6.23
N TRP A 401 -6.70 20.32 6.23
CA TRP A 401 -7.76 20.82 5.34
C TRP A 401 -7.46 20.58 3.85
N ILE A 402 -6.20 20.69 3.43
CA ILE A 402 -5.79 20.48 2.04
C ILE A 402 -5.97 19.01 1.62
N GLU A 403 -5.68 18.06 2.52
CA GLU A 403 -5.89 16.64 2.24
C GLU A 403 -7.38 16.29 2.23
N ARG A 404 -8.22 16.96 3.03
CA ARG A 404 -9.69 16.81 2.94
C ARG A 404 -10.22 17.24 1.58
N ILE A 405 -9.77 18.39 1.09
CA ILE A 405 -10.17 18.88 -0.23
C ILE A 405 -9.71 17.90 -1.30
N CYS A 406 -8.46 17.44 -1.25
CA CYS A 406 -7.97 16.48 -2.23
C CYS A 406 -8.73 15.14 -2.18
N SER A 407 -9.13 14.69 -0.98
CA SER A 407 -9.94 13.48 -0.78
C SER A 407 -11.34 13.66 -1.38
N LEU A 408 -11.98 14.81 -1.13
CA LEU A 408 -13.27 15.17 -1.70
C LEU A 408 -13.22 15.16 -3.23
N ILE A 409 -12.19 15.78 -3.82
CA ILE A 409 -11.98 15.81 -5.27
C ILE A 409 -11.79 14.39 -5.81
N THR A 410 -11.02 13.55 -5.11
CA THR A 410 -10.75 12.16 -5.51
C THR A 410 -12.01 11.30 -5.50
N VAL A 411 -12.90 11.50 -4.52
CA VAL A 411 -14.19 10.79 -4.40
C VAL A 411 -15.17 11.29 -5.47
N ILE A 412 -15.35 12.61 -5.61
CA ILE A 412 -16.24 13.19 -6.62
C ILE A 412 -15.82 12.76 -8.02
N THR A 413 -14.53 12.87 -8.35
CA THR A 413 -14.01 12.52 -9.69
C THR A 413 -14.28 11.05 -10.04
N TRP A 414 -14.14 10.16 -9.06
CA TRP A 414 -14.48 8.75 -9.26
C TRP A 414 -15.99 8.55 -9.42
N TRP A 415 -16.81 9.26 -8.62
CA TRP A 415 -18.27 9.21 -8.69
C TRP A 415 -18.82 9.69 -10.04
N ILE A 416 -18.22 10.70 -10.67
CA ILE A 416 -18.67 11.25 -11.96
C ILE A 416 -17.89 10.70 -13.16
N GLY A 417 -17.16 9.59 -13.00
CA GLY A 417 -16.30 9.01 -14.04
C GLY A 417 -16.97 8.84 -15.42
N PRO A 418 -18.18 8.25 -15.51
CA PRO A 418 -18.90 8.12 -16.78
C PRO A 418 -19.21 9.45 -17.47
N PHE A 419 -19.59 10.47 -16.69
CA PHE A 419 -19.82 11.81 -17.21
C PHE A 419 -18.53 12.43 -17.76
N VAL A 420 -17.41 12.31 -17.03
CA VAL A 420 -16.10 12.79 -17.48
C VAL A 420 -15.66 12.08 -18.77
N LEU A 421 -15.84 10.76 -18.86
CA LEU A 421 -15.52 9.99 -20.06
C LEU A 421 -16.35 10.48 -21.27
N THR A 422 -17.65 10.68 -21.07
CA THR A 422 -18.55 11.19 -22.12
C THR A 422 -18.12 12.58 -22.58
N ALA A 423 -17.77 13.48 -21.66
CA ALA A 423 -17.29 14.81 -21.99
C ALA A 423 -15.98 14.78 -22.81
N VAL A 424 -15.05 13.87 -22.47
CA VAL A 424 -13.82 13.66 -23.23
C VAL A 424 -14.11 13.16 -24.66
N PHE A 425 -15.04 12.21 -24.84
CA PHE A 425 -15.44 11.76 -26.18
C PHE A 425 -16.08 12.89 -26.99
N THR A 426 -16.96 13.68 -26.40
CA THR A 426 -17.56 14.84 -27.05
C THR A 426 -16.51 15.86 -27.49
N LEU A 427 -15.49 16.10 -26.66
CA LEU A 427 -14.37 16.96 -27.00
C LEU A 427 -13.58 16.43 -28.22
N PHE A 428 -13.31 15.13 -28.30
CA PHE A 428 -12.63 14.54 -29.47
C PHE A 428 -13.47 14.63 -30.75
N ILE A 429 -14.78 14.40 -30.67
CA ILE A 429 -15.70 14.56 -31.81
C ILE A 429 -15.73 16.02 -32.26
N ALA A 430 -15.80 16.97 -31.32
CA ALA A 430 -15.77 18.40 -31.62
C ALA A 430 -14.47 18.81 -32.30
N LEU A 431 -13.32 18.31 -31.83
CA LEU A 431 -12.01 18.54 -32.45
C LEU A 431 -11.97 18.01 -33.89
N GLY A 432 -12.54 16.83 -34.16
CA GLY A 432 -12.59 16.25 -35.50
C GLY A 432 -13.53 16.98 -36.48
N ARG A 433 -14.63 17.56 -35.98
CA ARG A 433 -15.61 18.27 -36.83
C ARG A 433 -15.27 19.75 -37.07
N ILE A 434 -14.87 20.46 -36.01
CA ILE A 434 -14.65 21.91 -36.03
C ILE A 434 -13.18 22.22 -36.37
N GLY A 435 -12.26 21.29 -36.11
CA GLY A 435 -10.84 21.44 -36.38
C GLY A 435 -10.22 22.58 -35.57
N LEU A 436 -9.32 23.33 -36.19
CA LEU A 436 -8.52 24.37 -35.54
C LEU A 436 -9.35 25.56 -35.00
N LYS A 437 -10.57 25.78 -35.51
CA LYS A 437 -11.47 26.85 -35.02
C LYS A 437 -11.85 26.68 -33.55
N LEU A 438 -11.71 25.48 -33.00
CA LEU A 438 -11.95 25.22 -31.58
C LEU A 438 -10.97 26.00 -30.67
N PHE A 439 -9.77 26.31 -31.18
CA PHE A 439 -8.74 27.05 -30.44
C PHE A 439 -9.00 28.56 -30.38
N ASP A 440 -9.92 29.09 -31.19
CA ASP A 440 -10.30 30.51 -31.15
C ASP A 440 -11.08 30.86 -29.86
N HIS A 441 -11.65 29.86 -29.20
CA HIS A 441 -12.32 30.02 -27.91
C HIS A 441 -11.31 29.94 -26.74
N ASN A 442 -11.03 31.08 -26.11
CA ASN A 442 -10.09 31.21 -24.99
C ASN A 442 -10.32 30.20 -23.85
N VAL A 443 -11.59 29.91 -23.52
CA VAL A 443 -11.92 28.94 -22.46
C VAL A 443 -11.48 27.53 -22.87
N THR A 444 -11.84 27.09 -24.08
CA THR A 444 -11.47 25.78 -24.61
C THR A 444 -9.96 25.63 -24.72
N LEU A 445 -9.26 26.66 -25.20
CA LEU A 445 -7.81 26.70 -25.25
C LEU A 445 -7.21 26.54 -23.84
N GLY A 446 -7.70 27.28 -22.84
CA GLY A 446 -7.25 27.16 -21.46
C GLY A 446 -7.41 25.75 -20.89
N LEU A 447 -8.55 25.10 -21.15
CA LEU A 447 -8.81 23.72 -20.75
C LEU A 447 -7.85 22.72 -21.38
N LEU A 448 -7.60 22.86 -22.68
CA LEU A 448 -6.65 22.02 -23.41
C LEU A 448 -5.23 22.21 -22.88
N CYS A 449 -4.83 23.45 -22.54
CA CYS A 449 -3.54 23.72 -21.92
C CYS A 449 -3.38 23.03 -20.56
N VAL A 450 -4.41 23.08 -19.70
CA VAL A 450 -4.39 22.45 -18.37
C VAL A 450 -4.37 20.92 -18.49
N LEU A 451 -5.12 20.34 -19.43
CA LEU A 451 -5.08 18.91 -19.75
C LEU A 451 -3.73 18.48 -20.30
N LEU A 452 -3.17 19.25 -21.25
CA LEU A 452 -1.86 18.98 -21.85
C LEU A 452 -0.77 19.02 -20.77
N PHE A 453 -0.78 20.03 -19.90
CA PHE A 453 0.17 20.14 -18.81
C PHE A 453 0.18 18.88 -17.93
N ARG A 454 -1.00 18.36 -17.56
CA ARG A 454 -1.12 17.13 -16.77
C ARG A 454 -0.44 15.94 -17.44
N TYR A 455 -0.64 15.76 -18.75
CA TYR A 455 -0.01 14.67 -19.51
C TYR A 455 1.49 14.89 -19.71
N VAL A 456 1.91 16.13 -19.97
CA VAL A 456 3.33 16.50 -20.09
C VAL A 456 4.05 16.21 -18.77
N TRP A 457 3.51 16.64 -17.63
CA TRP A 457 4.09 16.31 -16.32
C TRP A 457 4.20 14.80 -16.11
N SER A 458 3.11 14.07 -16.39
CA SER A 458 3.07 12.61 -16.27
C SER A 458 4.12 11.93 -17.14
N PHE A 459 4.36 12.44 -18.35
CA PHE A 459 5.42 11.96 -19.24
C PHE A 459 6.82 12.29 -18.69
N LEU A 460 7.02 13.50 -18.15
CA LEU A 460 8.30 13.96 -17.59
C LEU A 460 8.78 13.14 -16.39
N ILE A 461 7.91 12.34 -15.75
CA ILE A 461 8.31 11.34 -14.74
C ILE A 461 9.42 10.42 -15.26
N VAL A 462 9.49 10.18 -16.58
CA VAL A 462 10.58 9.41 -17.24
C VAL A 462 11.98 9.92 -16.91
N THR A 463 12.14 11.20 -16.62
CA THR A 463 13.44 11.85 -16.46
C THR A 463 14.08 11.54 -15.10
N TRP A 464 13.28 11.33 -14.06
CA TRP A 464 13.78 11.25 -12.68
C TRP A 464 13.37 10.00 -11.92
N PHE A 465 12.27 9.31 -12.28
CA PHE A 465 11.81 8.14 -11.51
C PHE A 465 12.43 6.81 -12.01
N PRO A 466 12.37 6.45 -13.31
CA PRO A 466 12.99 5.21 -13.77
C PRO A 466 14.52 5.23 -13.59
N HIS A 467 15.05 4.14 -13.04
CA HIS A 467 16.43 4.06 -12.57
C HIS A 467 17.46 3.66 -13.64
N ASN A 468 17.03 2.98 -14.72
CA ASN A 468 17.90 2.56 -15.82
C ASN A 468 17.24 2.79 -17.19
N THR A 469 18.03 2.70 -18.26
CA THR A 469 17.59 2.95 -19.63
C THR A 469 16.41 2.07 -20.04
N ILE A 470 16.46 0.78 -19.71
CA ILE A 470 15.36 -0.16 -20.03
C ILE A 470 14.07 0.24 -19.30
N SER A 471 14.15 0.64 -18.02
CA SER A 471 13.00 1.13 -17.25
C SER A 471 12.41 2.42 -17.80
N ARG A 472 13.24 3.29 -18.40
CA ARG A 472 12.79 4.49 -19.11
C ARG A 472 12.02 4.11 -20.37
N ILE A 473 12.57 3.22 -21.21
CA ILE A 473 11.90 2.77 -22.44
C ILE A 473 10.58 2.06 -22.10
N ARG A 474 10.57 1.14 -21.13
CA ARG A 474 9.34 0.46 -20.66
C ARG A 474 8.30 1.46 -20.17
N PHE A 475 8.71 2.53 -19.48
CA PHE A 475 7.79 3.57 -19.06
C PHE A 475 7.24 4.37 -20.25
N VAL A 476 8.07 4.75 -21.23
CA VAL A 476 7.61 5.47 -22.43
C VAL A 476 6.60 4.63 -23.22
N VAL A 477 6.92 3.37 -23.51
CA VAL A 477 6.00 2.46 -24.20
C VAL A 477 4.72 2.26 -23.38
N GLY A 478 4.87 1.96 -22.09
CA GLY A 478 3.75 1.79 -21.18
C GLY A 478 2.89 3.06 -21.02
N PHE A 479 3.47 4.26 -21.16
CA PHE A 479 2.76 5.53 -21.08
C PHE A 479 1.79 5.69 -22.24
N PHE A 480 2.21 5.37 -23.47
CA PHE A 480 1.32 5.42 -24.63
C PHE A 480 0.25 4.33 -24.57
N VAL A 481 0.59 3.12 -24.11
CA VAL A 481 -0.41 2.06 -23.86
C VAL A 481 -1.42 2.50 -22.81
N TYR A 482 -0.97 3.10 -21.71
CA TYR A 482 -1.82 3.63 -20.64
C TYR A 482 -2.71 4.80 -21.11
N LEU A 483 -2.18 5.69 -21.96
CA LEU A 483 -2.95 6.82 -22.51
C LEU A 483 -4.20 6.35 -23.27
N VAL A 484 -4.06 5.26 -24.03
CA VAL A 484 -5.16 4.65 -24.80
C VAL A 484 -6.07 3.80 -23.91
N ALA A 485 -5.51 2.95 -23.05
CA ALA A 485 -6.28 1.98 -22.29
C ALA A 485 -7.00 2.59 -21.06
N SER A 486 -6.36 3.53 -20.35
CA SER A 486 -6.83 3.99 -19.03
C SER A 486 -8.24 4.59 -19.00
N PRO A 487 -8.73 5.34 -20.01
CA PRO A 487 -10.10 5.88 -19.97
C PRO A 487 -11.16 4.77 -19.92
N PHE A 488 -10.94 3.69 -20.68
CA PHE A 488 -11.83 2.53 -20.71
C PHE A 488 -11.70 1.70 -19.44
N MET A 489 -10.46 1.40 -19.04
CA MET A 489 -10.17 0.57 -17.86
C MET A 489 -10.75 1.18 -16.58
N ASN A 490 -10.64 2.50 -16.40
CA ASN A 490 -11.19 3.18 -15.22
C ASN A 490 -12.71 3.01 -15.09
N VAL A 491 -13.46 3.09 -16.20
CA VAL A 491 -14.91 2.92 -16.19
C VAL A 491 -15.30 1.46 -15.99
N ILE A 492 -14.61 0.52 -16.64
CA ILE A 492 -14.81 -0.92 -16.44
C ILE A 492 -14.59 -1.30 -14.97
N ILE A 493 -13.45 -0.88 -14.39
CA ILE A 493 -13.11 -1.15 -12.99
C ILE A 493 -14.16 -0.54 -12.06
N MET A 494 -14.63 0.68 -12.34
CA MET A 494 -15.63 1.35 -11.53
C MET A 494 -16.96 0.58 -11.52
N PHE A 495 -17.49 0.19 -12.69
CA PHE A 495 -18.71 -0.63 -12.74
C PHE A 495 -18.51 -1.97 -12.06
N TYR A 496 -17.42 -2.68 -12.38
CA TYR A 496 -17.09 -3.97 -11.76
C TYR A 496 -17.02 -3.85 -10.23
N SER A 497 -16.38 -2.80 -9.72
CA SER A 497 -16.24 -2.59 -8.27
C SER A 497 -17.58 -2.35 -7.58
N LEU A 498 -18.53 -1.68 -8.25
CA LEU A 498 -19.86 -1.41 -7.70
C LEU A 498 -20.77 -2.64 -7.75
N PHE A 499 -20.73 -3.40 -8.84
CA PHE A 499 -21.55 -4.60 -8.99
C PHE A 499 -21.11 -5.73 -8.07
N PHE A 500 -19.82 -5.85 -7.80
CA PHE A 500 -19.23 -6.92 -6.99
C PHE A 500 -18.69 -6.40 -5.65
N CYS A 501 -19.27 -5.32 -5.11
CA CYS A 501 -18.81 -4.69 -3.86
C CYS A 501 -19.05 -5.56 -2.61
N ASP A 502 -20.05 -6.43 -2.68
CA ASP A 502 -20.47 -7.41 -1.68
C ASP A 502 -19.65 -8.70 -1.73
N GLU A 503 -19.10 -9.06 -2.90
CA GLU A 503 -18.21 -10.20 -3.02
C GLU A 503 -16.87 -9.96 -2.33
N ILE A 504 -16.76 -10.45 -1.10
CA ILE A 504 -15.52 -10.51 -0.35
C ILE A 504 -14.74 -11.77 -0.74
N SER A 505 -14.26 -11.81 -1.99
CA SER A 505 -13.38 -12.86 -2.50
C SER A 505 -11.99 -12.29 -2.82
N TRP A 506 -10.96 -12.94 -2.29
CA TRP A 506 -9.58 -12.58 -2.64
C TRP A 506 -9.29 -13.16 -4.03
N GLY A 507 -8.90 -12.34 -5.01
CA GLY A 507 -8.58 -12.83 -6.38
C GLY A 507 -7.39 -13.79 -6.49
N LYS A 508 -6.76 -14.11 -5.36
CA LYS A 508 -5.74 -15.16 -5.16
C LYS A 508 -6.19 -16.23 -4.13
N THR A 509 -7.45 -16.29 -3.70
CA THR A 509 -8.04 -17.58 -3.27
C THR A 509 -8.19 -18.42 -4.53
N ARG A 510 -7.05 -18.87 -5.05
CA ARG A 510 -7.00 -20.13 -5.75
C ARG A 510 -7.65 -21.11 -4.78
N ALA A 511 -8.73 -21.76 -5.21
CA ALA A 511 -9.53 -22.65 -4.38
C ALA A 511 -8.58 -23.46 -3.48
N VAL A 512 -8.78 -23.35 -2.17
CA VAL A 512 -8.23 -24.34 -1.26
C VAL A 512 -8.68 -25.68 -1.84
N ALA A 513 -7.75 -26.58 -2.13
CA ALA A 513 -8.09 -27.90 -2.63
C ALA A 513 -9.19 -28.46 -1.69
N GLU A 514 -10.28 -28.98 -2.26
CA GLU A 514 -11.51 -29.34 -1.56
C GLU A 514 -11.34 -30.42 -0.47
N ASP A 515 -10.12 -30.89 -0.21
CA ASP A 515 -9.81 -31.99 0.69
C ASP A 515 -9.78 -31.60 2.19
N ASP A 516 -9.84 -30.31 2.56
CA ASP A 516 -9.72 -29.85 3.97
C ASP A 516 -11.02 -29.26 4.56
N VAL A 517 -12.20 -29.48 3.95
CA VAL A 517 -13.48 -28.89 4.41
C VAL A 517 -14.06 -29.56 5.67
N GLU A 518 -13.49 -30.66 6.17
CA GLU A 518 -14.12 -31.45 7.24
C GLU A 518 -13.90 -30.99 8.70
N ALA A 519 -13.30 -29.82 8.97
CA ALA A 519 -13.01 -29.42 10.36
C ALA A 519 -13.23 -27.93 10.72
N LEU A 520 -14.14 -27.21 10.05
CA LEU A 520 -14.53 -25.86 10.49
C LEU A 520 -15.81 -25.90 11.34
N PRO A 521 -15.80 -25.48 12.62
CA PRO A 521 -17.04 -25.13 13.32
C PRO A 521 -17.68 -23.90 12.64
N PRO A 522 -19.02 -23.78 12.66
CA PRO A 522 -19.74 -22.82 11.83
C PRO A 522 -19.47 -21.39 12.29
N THR A 523 -18.57 -20.68 11.61
CA THR A 523 -18.48 -19.23 11.69
C THR A 523 -19.55 -18.63 10.77
N GLY A 524 -20.35 -17.72 11.31
CA GLY A 524 -21.61 -17.23 10.75
C GLY A 524 -21.52 -16.32 9.52
N PHE A 525 -20.61 -16.58 8.59
CA PHE A 525 -20.62 -15.96 7.27
C PHE A 525 -20.98 -17.02 6.22
N LYS A 526 -22.28 -17.27 6.06
CA LYS A 526 -22.79 -17.91 4.84
C LYS A 526 -22.75 -16.88 3.72
N SER A 527 -21.96 -17.16 2.70
CA SER A 527 -22.06 -16.51 1.39
C SER A 527 -23.45 -16.76 0.81
N HIS A 528 -24.23 -15.70 0.63
CA HIS A 528 -25.36 -15.66 -0.28
C HIS A 528 -25.04 -14.71 -1.42
#